data_AF-A0A453ALM7-F1
#
_entry.id   AF-A0A453ALM7-F1
#
_cell.length_a   1.000
_cell.length_b   1.000
_cell.length_c   1.000
_cell.angle_alpha   90.00
_cell.angle_beta   90.00
_cell.angle_gamma   90.00
#
_symmetry.space_group_name_H-M   'P 1'
#
loop_
_entity.id
_entity.type
_entity.pdbx_description
1 polymer ?
#
loop_
_entity_poly.entity_id
_entity_poly.type
_entity_poly.pdbx_seq_one_letter_code
_entity_poly.pdbx_strand_id
1 'polypeptide(L)'
;VLLKLDLRYRRISWCYGLHALAYEYWHKTCRTRTWIISPDCNDLSPRLLFDRSSEDAYSSPGSPMMCRTPAGTLVIAKIKTNYEGTYILMKGQGATPKGSVPFLDLLNITTGAKERIWESSVDKYYESALALMSYHPKCEIQLNELKFLISKESRSEAAQYYVSIWPDKKQVQITSYPHPYPQLASLQREIIRYERDDGVKLTATLYLPPGYNPSKDGPLACLIWSYPGDFKSREAAGQVRRSPNKFARINNSFPLLWLARGFAVLADPTIPIIGEGDQEANDRVHRAADC
;
A
#
# COMPACT_ATOMS: atom_id res chain seq x y z
N VAL A 1 1.44 11.38 31.99
CA VAL A 1 0.59 10.88 30.88
C VAL A 1 1.12 11.50 29.60
N LEU A 2 1.51 10.72 28.58
CA LEU A 2 2.11 11.26 27.35
C LEU A 2 1.07 11.81 26.35
N LEU A 3 -0.09 11.17 26.28
CA LEU A 3 -1.21 11.56 25.41
C LEU A 3 -2.48 10.87 25.90
N LYS A 4 -3.60 11.60 25.95
CA LYS A 4 -4.95 11.05 26.07
C LYS A 4 -5.58 11.00 24.69
N LEU A 5 -6.18 9.87 24.34
CA LEU A 5 -6.76 9.61 23.02
C LEU A 5 -8.28 9.66 23.10
N ASP A 6 -8.91 10.17 22.04
CA ASP A 6 -10.37 10.19 21.90
C ASP A 6 -10.88 8.85 21.33
N LEU A 7 -10.05 8.20 20.50
CA LEU A 7 -10.35 6.93 19.84
C LEU A 7 -9.52 5.80 20.44
N ARG A 8 -9.68 4.57 19.91
CA ARG A 8 -8.94 3.41 20.39
C ARG A 8 -7.47 3.51 19.99
N TYR A 9 -6.57 3.34 20.96
CA TYR A 9 -5.14 3.20 20.72
C TYR A 9 -4.87 2.07 19.71
N ARG A 10 -4.03 2.36 18.70
CA ARG A 10 -3.66 1.40 17.66
C ARG A 10 -2.20 0.99 17.76
N ARG A 11 -1.28 1.95 17.83
CA ARG A 11 0.17 1.73 17.98
C ARG A 11 0.89 3.04 18.27
N ILE A 12 2.17 2.92 18.62
CA ILE A 12 3.13 4.02 18.62
C ILE A 12 4.35 3.63 17.78
N SER A 13 4.95 4.60 17.10
CA SER A 13 6.21 4.44 16.37
C SER A 13 7.21 5.45 16.89
N TRP A 14 8.28 4.96 17.48
CA TRP A 14 9.26 5.78 18.20
C TRP A 14 10.34 6.30 17.25
N CYS A 15 10.76 7.56 17.40
CA CYS A 15 12.03 8.03 16.84
C CYS A 15 13.14 7.92 17.89
N TYR A 16 14.39 8.11 17.48
CA TYR A 16 15.46 8.36 18.44
C TYR A 16 15.31 9.78 19.03
N GLY A 17 15.17 9.88 20.36
CA GLY A 17 15.01 11.15 21.10
C GLY A 17 13.58 11.70 21.10
N LEU A 18 13.46 13.02 20.92
CA LEU A 18 12.29 13.84 21.26
C LEU A 18 10.95 13.56 20.57
N HIS A 19 10.82 12.63 19.62
CA HIS A 19 9.57 12.49 18.85
C HIS A 19 9.08 11.04 18.77
N ALA A 20 7.76 10.87 18.78
CA ALA A 20 7.11 9.62 18.41
C ALA A 20 5.78 9.91 17.69
N LEU A 21 5.34 8.96 16.86
CA LEU A 21 4.04 9.00 16.20
C LEU A 21 3.07 8.06 16.92
N ALA A 22 2.04 8.60 17.56
CA ALA A 22 0.97 7.83 18.19
C ALA A 22 -0.23 7.74 17.25
N TYR A 23 -0.78 6.54 17.11
CA TYR A 23 -1.88 6.26 16.18
C TYR A 23 -3.11 5.82 16.97
N GLU A 24 -4.24 6.40 16.62
CA GLU A 24 -5.55 5.97 17.09
C GLU A 24 -6.47 5.64 15.91
N TYR A 25 -7.47 4.81 16.18
CA TYR A 25 -8.40 4.31 15.19
C TYR A 25 -9.75 4.02 15.80
N TRP A 26 -10.81 4.29 15.06
CA TRP A 26 -12.15 3.87 15.40
C TRP A 26 -12.83 3.18 14.24
N HIS A 27 -13.22 1.92 14.46
CA HIS A 27 -13.79 1.08 13.41
C HIS A 27 -15.11 1.61 12.87
N LYS A 28 -16.03 2.06 13.74
CA LYS A 28 -17.38 2.47 13.30
C LYS A 28 -17.39 3.63 12.31
N THR A 29 -16.42 4.51 12.39
CA THR A 29 -16.30 5.67 11.49
C THR A 29 -15.13 5.54 10.52
N CYS A 30 -14.41 4.41 10.58
CA CYS A 30 -13.12 4.19 9.92
C CYS A 30 -12.14 5.37 10.09
N ARG A 31 -12.24 6.12 11.19
CA ARG A 31 -11.44 7.34 11.42
C ARG A 31 -10.12 6.94 12.03
N THR A 32 -9.03 7.47 11.49
CA THR A 32 -7.68 7.31 12.04
C THR A 32 -7.04 8.67 12.21
N ARG A 33 -6.37 8.84 13.35
CA ARG A 33 -5.59 10.03 13.66
C ARG A 33 -4.16 9.62 14.00
N THR A 34 -3.22 10.44 13.55
CA THR A 34 -1.80 10.30 13.89
C THR A 34 -1.36 11.56 14.61
N TRP A 35 -0.77 11.38 15.78
CA TRP A 35 -0.30 12.43 16.65
C TRP A 35 1.23 12.41 16.71
N ILE A 36 1.84 13.58 16.78
CA ILE A 36 3.24 13.73 17.16
C ILE A 36 3.26 14.01 18.66
N ILE A 37 4.04 13.21 19.40
CA ILE A 37 4.28 13.40 20.83
C ILE A 37 5.77 13.54 21.11
N SER A 38 6.11 14.13 22.24
CA SER A 38 7.49 14.28 22.70
C SER A 38 7.74 13.55 24.02
N PRO A 39 8.13 12.27 23.98
CA PRO A 39 8.24 11.44 25.19
C PRO A 39 9.28 11.93 26.19
N ASP A 40 10.34 12.56 25.70
CA ASP A 40 11.48 13.04 26.48
C ASP A 40 11.31 14.50 26.95
N CYS A 41 10.20 15.17 26.61
CA CYS A 41 9.94 16.55 26.98
C CYS A 41 8.45 16.76 27.30
N ASN A 42 8.14 16.89 28.60
CA ASN A 42 6.76 17.05 29.07
C ASN A 42 6.14 18.42 28.75
N ASP A 43 6.96 19.43 28.41
CA ASP A 43 6.49 20.79 28.12
C ASP A 43 5.92 20.92 26.70
N LEU A 44 6.22 19.96 25.82
CA LEU A 44 5.73 19.94 24.45
C LEU A 44 4.39 19.20 24.37
N SER A 45 3.33 19.97 24.11
CA SER A 45 1.99 19.41 23.92
C SER A 45 1.91 18.54 22.65
N PRO A 46 1.22 17.40 22.70
CA PRO A 46 0.93 16.59 21.52
C PRO A 46 0.29 17.40 20.39
N ARG A 47 0.69 17.15 19.15
CA ARG A 47 0.11 17.80 17.97
C ARG A 47 -0.48 16.80 16.99
N LEU A 48 -1.66 17.09 16.50
CA LEU A 48 -2.31 16.29 15.45
C LEU A 48 -1.56 16.48 14.12
N LEU A 49 -1.09 15.39 13.53
CA LEU A 49 -0.40 15.37 12.25
C LEU A 49 -1.35 14.99 11.10
N PHE A 50 -2.16 13.95 11.30
CA PHE A 50 -3.14 13.51 10.32
C PHE A 50 -4.46 13.18 11.02
N ASP A 51 -5.58 13.54 10.39
CA ASP A 51 -6.93 13.14 10.77
C ASP A 51 -7.70 12.79 9.50
N ARG A 52 -8.16 11.55 9.41
CA ARG A 52 -8.73 11.05 8.16
C ARG A 52 -9.56 9.78 8.28
N SER A 53 -10.28 9.43 7.21
CA SER A 53 -10.74 8.07 6.98
C SER A 53 -9.57 7.16 6.56
N SER A 54 -9.49 5.97 7.15
CA SER A 54 -8.58 4.90 6.71
C SER A 54 -9.02 4.27 5.40
N GLU A 55 -10.27 4.47 4.98
CA GLU A 55 -10.82 3.92 3.75
C GLU A 55 -10.49 4.79 2.54
N ASP A 56 -10.21 6.08 2.71
CA ASP A 56 -9.69 6.88 1.61
C ASP A 56 -8.21 6.47 1.36
N ALA A 57 -8.00 5.65 0.35
CA ALA A 57 -6.69 5.18 -0.05
C ALA A 57 -5.92 6.26 -0.85
N TYR A 58 -6.62 7.12 -1.59
CA TYR A 58 -6.03 8.14 -2.48
C TYR A 58 -5.28 9.21 -1.70
N SER A 59 -5.77 9.58 -0.52
CA SER A 59 -5.11 10.58 0.31
C SER A 59 -4.28 9.97 1.46
N SER A 60 -3.97 8.66 1.39
CA SER A 60 -3.15 7.98 2.39
C SER A 60 -1.72 8.58 2.46
N PRO A 61 -1.25 9.02 3.64
CA PRO A 61 0.11 9.55 3.82
C PRO A 61 1.17 8.42 3.88
N GLY A 62 0.75 7.15 3.82
CA GLY A 62 1.65 6.02 3.98
C GLY A 62 2.05 5.76 5.43
N SER A 63 3.23 5.19 5.61
CA SER A 63 3.81 4.79 6.89
C SER A 63 5.27 5.20 6.97
N PRO A 64 5.78 5.56 8.16
CA PRO A 64 7.18 5.93 8.32
C PRO A 64 8.12 4.78 7.95
N MET A 65 9.24 5.11 7.31
CA MET A 65 10.36 4.19 7.13
C MET A 65 11.05 3.95 8.47
N MET A 66 11.32 2.68 8.75
CA MET A 66 11.96 2.25 10.00
C MET A 66 13.42 1.92 9.76
N CYS A 67 14.22 2.09 10.80
CA CYS A 67 15.62 1.71 10.91
C CYS A 67 15.82 0.88 12.17
N ARG A 68 16.78 -0.05 12.13
CA ARG A 68 17.08 -0.94 13.26
C ARG A 68 18.23 -0.36 14.09
N THR A 69 18.02 -0.22 15.40
CA THR A 69 19.04 0.24 16.35
C THR A 69 20.06 -0.87 16.65
N PRO A 70 21.22 -0.56 17.27
CA PRO A 70 22.16 -1.59 17.74
C PRO A 70 21.54 -2.65 18.66
N ALA A 71 20.50 -2.31 19.41
CA ALA A 71 19.75 -3.23 20.27
C ALA A 71 18.71 -4.08 19.50
N GLY A 72 18.63 -3.96 18.17
CA GLY A 72 17.70 -4.71 17.34
C GLY A 72 16.27 -4.15 17.27
N THR A 73 16.00 -3.03 17.94
CA THR A 73 14.68 -2.38 17.98
C THR A 73 14.44 -1.54 16.72
N LEU A 74 13.20 -1.50 16.22
CA LEU A 74 12.83 -0.66 15.08
C LEU A 74 12.36 0.73 15.56
N VAL A 75 13.01 1.77 15.05
CA VAL A 75 12.63 3.18 15.25
C VAL A 75 12.47 3.88 13.91
N ILE A 76 11.70 4.96 13.88
CA ILE A 76 11.56 5.80 12.69
C ILE A 76 12.94 6.40 12.38
N ALA A 77 13.34 6.33 11.11
CA ALA A 77 14.57 6.98 10.67
C ALA A 77 14.37 8.49 10.55
N LYS A 78 15.25 9.24 11.20
CA LYS A 78 15.32 10.70 11.08
C LYS A 78 16.18 11.03 9.87
N ILE A 79 15.65 11.89 9.01
CA ILE A 79 16.40 12.40 7.86
C ILE A 79 16.99 13.75 8.21
N LYS A 80 18.29 13.86 7.99
CA LYS A 80 19.04 15.11 8.09
C LYS A 80 19.06 15.75 6.71
N THR A 81 18.73 17.04 6.69
CA THR A 81 18.69 17.87 5.49
C THR A 81 19.41 19.18 5.78
N ASN A 82 19.68 19.98 4.75
CA ASN A 82 20.21 21.33 4.92
C ASN A 82 19.12 22.35 5.35
N TYR A 83 17.87 21.91 5.46
CA TYR A 83 16.74 22.73 5.88
C TYR A 83 16.50 22.59 7.39
N GLU A 84 15.94 23.63 8.00
CA GLU A 84 15.50 23.56 9.38
C GLU A 84 14.28 22.63 9.55
N GLY A 85 14.26 21.89 10.66
CA GLY A 85 13.16 21.03 11.04
C GLY A 85 13.56 19.58 11.26
N THR A 86 12.57 18.77 11.61
CA THR A 86 12.73 17.33 11.75
C THR A 86 12.05 16.64 10.58
N TYR A 87 12.79 15.82 9.85
CA TYR A 87 12.29 15.13 8.68
C TYR A 87 12.27 13.62 8.88
N ILE A 88 11.27 12.97 8.30
CA ILE A 88 11.16 11.50 8.22
C ILE A 88 10.77 11.10 6.81
N LEU A 89 10.96 9.83 6.45
CA LEU A 89 10.46 9.29 5.19
C LEU A 89 9.15 8.56 5.40
N MET A 90 8.19 8.81 4.52
CA MET A 90 6.88 8.18 4.49
C MET A 90 6.75 7.37 3.21
N LYS A 91 6.58 6.05 3.32
CA LYS A 91 6.30 5.19 2.16
C LYS A 91 4.83 4.82 2.09
N GLY A 92 4.26 4.81 0.89
CA GLY A 92 2.85 4.47 0.68
C GLY A 92 2.62 3.66 -0.59
N GLN A 93 1.44 3.05 -0.68
CA GLN A 93 1.00 2.33 -1.88
C GLN A 93 0.56 3.29 -3.01
N GLY A 94 0.20 4.53 -2.67
CA GLY A 94 -0.19 5.59 -3.61
C GLY A 94 -1.33 5.19 -4.54
N ALA A 95 -2.48 4.82 -3.97
CA ALA A 95 -3.66 4.50 -4.78
C ALA A 95 -4.08 5.70 -5.65
N THR A 96 -4.41 5.44 -6.92
CA THR A 96 -4.88 6.46 -7.87
C THR A 96 -6.00 5.85 -8.75
N PRO A 97 -6.75 6.65 -9.53
CA PRO A 97 -7.71 6.12 -10.50
C PRO A 97 -7.12 5.17 -11.54
N LYS A 98 -5.81 5.29 -11.83
CA LYS A 98 -5.08 4.43 -12.77
C LYS A 98 -4.49 3.17 -12.12
N GLY A 99 -4.58 3.06 -10.80
CA GLY A 99 -3.96 2.00 -10.00
C GLY A 99 -2.93 2.52 -9.00
N SER A 100 -2.39 1.61 -8.21
CA SER A 100 -1.41 1.97 -7.17
C SER A 100 -0.05 2.35 -7.76
N VAL A 101 0.45 3.52 -7.33
CA VAL A 101 1.74 4.12 -7.67
C VAL A 101 2.50 4.35 -6.36
N PRO A 102 3.24 3.35 -5.86
CA PRO A 102 3.92 3.49 -4.58
C PRO A 102 4.91 4.63 -4.59
N PHE A 103 5.11 5.23 -3.41
CA PHE A 103 5.89 6.45 -3.27
C PHE A 103 6.75 6.44 -2.00
N LEU A 104 7.67 7.39 -1.96
CA LEU A 104 8.46 7.79 -0.82
C LEU A 104 8.43 9.32 -0.74
N ASP A 105 7.80 9.85 0.30
CA ASP A 105 7.74 11.27 0.60
C ASP A 105 8.70 11.60 1.74
N LEU A 106 9.39 12.73 1.63
CA LEU A 106 10.10 13.38 2.72
C LEU A 106 9.11 14.30 3.46
N LEU A 107 8.83 14.01 4.73
CA LEU A 107 7.87 14.74 5.54
C LEU A 107 8.59 15.56 6.61
N ASN A 108 8.41 16.88 6.61
CA ASN A 108 8.74 17.73 7.75
C ASN A 108 7.67 17.50 8.83
N ILE A 109 8.03 16.82 9.91
CA ILE A 109 7.05 16.50 10.95
C ILE A 109 6.59 17.75 11.69
N THR A 110 7.41 18.79 11.78
CA THR A 110 7.08 20.04 12.48
C THR A 110 5.99 20.82 11.76
N THR A 111 6.09 20.96 10.44
CA THR A 111 5.16 21.77 9.64
C THR A 111 4.06 20.95 8.95
N GLY A 112 4.27 19.64 8.78
CA GLY A 112 3.42 18.78 7.96
C GLY A 112 3.67 18.88 6.45
N ALA A 113 4.62 19.73 6.03
CA ALA A 113 5.00 19.86 4.62
C ALA A 113 5.67 18.59 4.11
N LYS A 114 5.34 18.17 2.89
CA LYS A 114 5.85 16.94 2.26
C LYS A 114 6.43 17.21 0.88
N GLU A 115 7.47 16.47 0.52
CA GLU A 115 8.12 16.48 -0.78
C GLU A 115 8.20 15.05 -1.33
N ARG A 116 7.78 14.84 -2.58
CA ARG A 116 7.90 13.55 -3.26
C ARG A 116 9.34 13.35 -3.71
N ILE A 117 10.08 12.43 -3.07
CA ILE A 117 11.47 12.14 -3.47
C ILE A 117 11.57 10.91 -4.37
N TRP A 118 10.64 9.96 -4.26
CA TRP A 118 10.61 8.80 -5.16
C TRP A 118 9.19 8.30 -5.41
N GLU A 119 8.94 7.82 -6.61
CA GLU A 119 7.69 7.19 -7.02
C GLU A 119 7.95 6.06 -8.01
N SER A 120 7.08 5.04 -7.97
CA SER A 120 7.07 3.96 -8.95
C SER A 120 6.72 4.50 -10.33
N SER A 121 7.39 3.97 -11.37
CA SER A 121 6.93 4.15 -12.74
C SER A 121 5.51 3.62 -12.90
N VAL A 122 4.66 4.34 -13.65
CA VAL A 122 3.24 3.99 -13.85
C VAL A 122 3.01 3.07 -15.05
N ASP A 123 3.90 3.09 -16.04
CA ASP A 123 3.61 2.51 -17.36
C ASP A 123 3.94 1.01 -17.45
N LYS A 124 5.02 0.56 -16.80
CA LYS A 124 5.52 -0.83 -16.95
C LYS A 124 5.68 -1.58 -15.64
N TYR A 125 6.18 -0.90 -14.61
CA TYR A 125 6.63 -1.56 -13.40
C TYR A 125 5.67 -1.27 -12.24
N TYR A 126 5.68 -2.19 -11.27
CA TYR A 126 5.20 -1.94 -9.94
C TYR A 126 6.41 -2.00 -9.01
N GLU A 127 6.79 -0.86 -8.46
CA GLU A 127 7.93 -0.72 -7.57
C GLU A 127 7.45 -0.43 -6.15
N SER A 128 8.17 -0.85 -5.12
CA SER A 128 7.83 -0.54 -3.72
C SER A 128 9.08 -0.37 -2.88
N ALA A 129 9.16 0.73 -2.13
CA ALA A 129 10.20 0.93 -1.12
C ALA A 129 9.99 -0.03 0.07
N LEU A 130 10.99 -0.84 0.37
CA LEU A 130 10.91 -1.90 1.36
C LEU A 130 11.58 -1.51 2.67
N ALA A 131 12.87 -1.19 2.61
CA ALA A 131 13.72 -0.99 3.77
C ALA A 131 14.78 0.08 3.50
N LEU A 132 15.27 0.72 4.56
CA LEU A 132 16.44 1.59 4.48
C LEU A 132 17.71 0.73 4.46
N MET A 133 18.66 1.13 3.61
CA MET A 133 19.97 0.48 3.49
C MET A 133 21.09 1.34 4.10
N SER A 134 20.85 2.64 4.28
CA SER A 134 21.75 3.50 5.05
C SER A 134 21.61 3.20 6.55
N TYR A 135 22.74 3.01 7.22
CA TYR A 135 22.78 2.72 8.65
C TYR A 135 23.51 3.81 9.43
N HIS A 136 22.93 4.20 10.56
CA HIS A 136 23.56 5.00 11.59
C HIS A 136 23.06 4.51 12.95
N PRO A 137 23.89 4.44 14.02
CA PRO A 137 23.47 3.91 15.31
C PRO A 137 22.25 4.62 15.94
N LYS A 138 22.07 5.91 15.63
CA LYS A 138 20.92 6.72 16.06
C LYS A 138 19.78 6.79 15.03
N CYS A 139 19.87 5.99 13.95
CA CYS A 139 18.93 6.03 12.83
C CYS A 139 18.76 7.45 12.24
N GLU A 140 19.84 8.21 12.19
CA GLU A 140 19.91 9.52 11.53
C GLU A 140 20.62 9.32 10.19
N ILE A 141 19.93 9.65 9.09
CA ILE A 141 20.43 9.43 7.73
C ILE A 141 20.52 10.77 7.02
N GLN A 142 21.67 11.06 6.43
CA GLN A 142 21.82 12.23 5.56
C GLN A 142 21.04 12.00 4.26
N LEU A 143 20.20 12.96 3.87
CA LEU A 143 19.35 12.81 2.68
C LEU A 143 20.17 12.54 1.41
N ASN A 144 21.31 13.22 1.25
CA ASN A 144 22.23 13.06 0.11
C ASN A 144 23.02 11.73 0.12
N GLU A 145 22.90 10.93 1.17
CA GLU A 145 23.49 9.59 1.30
C GLU A 145 22.41 8.50 1.42
N LEU A 146 21.15 8.86 1.16
CA LEU A 146 20.01 7.96 1.31
C LEU A 146 20.08 6.82 0.29
N LYS A 147 20.08 5.60 0.83
CA LYS A 147 19.96 4.35 0.08
C LYS A 147 18.79 3.56 0.64
N PHE A 148 17.96 3.02 -0.24
CA PHE A 148 16.83 2.20 0.16
C PHE A 148 16.62 1.03 -0.80
N LEU A 149 16.15 -0.07 -0.25
CA LEU A 149 15.80 -1.27 -0.99
C LEU A 149 14.43 -1.07 -1.63
N ILE A 150 14.34 -1.34 -2.93
CA ILE A 150 13.07 -1.43 -3.65
C ILE A 150 12.87 -2.86 -4.17
N SER A 151 11.63 -3.33 -4.15
CA SER A 151 11.20 -4.41 -5.04
C SER A 151 10.68 -3.80 -6.34
N LYS A 152 10.95 -4.44 -7.47
CA LYS A 152 10.47 -4.04 -8.79
C LYS A 152 10.00 -5.27 -9.54
N GLU A 153 8.73 -5.26 -9.93
CA GLU A 153 8.08 -6.33 -10.69
C GLU A 153 7.27 -5.77 -11.84
N SER A 154 6.87 -6.62 -12.79
CA SER A 154 5.94 -6.28 -13.86
C SER A 154 4.89 -7.38 -14.02
N ARG A 155 3.99 -7.24 -15.01
CA ARG A 155 3.00 -8.28 -15.31
C ARG A 155 3.64 -9.63 -15.62
N SER A 156 4.81 -9.63 -16.26
CA SER A 156 5.53 -10.82 -16.73
C SER A 156 6.84 -11.09 -15.99
N GLU A 157 7.38 -10.11 -15.25
CA GLU A 157 8.64 -10.25 -14.53
C GLU A 157 8.38 -10.35 -13.03
N ALA A 158 8.80 -11.47 -12.42
CA ALA A 158 8.76 -11.64 -10.97
C ALA A 158 9.62 -10.58 -10.28
N ALA A 159 9.27 -10.21 -9.03
CA ALA A 159 10.04 -9.16 -8.34
C ALA A 159 11.52 -9.47 -8.27
N GLN A 160 12.29 -8.48 -8.72
CA GLN A 160 13.70 -8.34 -8.45
C GLN A 160 13.90 -7.23 -7.43
N TYR A 161 15.03 -7.26 -6.74
CA TYR A 161 15.39 -6.27 -5.74
C TYR A 161 16.50 -5.38 -6.24
N TYR A 162 16.39 -4.09 -5.93
CA TYR A 162 17.36 -3.07 -6.29
C TYR A 162 17.67 -2.20 -5.08
N VAL A 163 18.89 -1.70 -5.00
CA VAL A 163 19.23 -0.58 -4.13
C VAL A 163 19.06 0.70 -4.93
N SER A 164 18.14 1.56 -4.49
CA SER A 164 17.96 2.91 -5.02
C SER A 164 18.82 3.90 -4.23
N ILE A 165 19.55 4.77 -4.93
CA ILE A 165 20.52 5.73 -4.39
C ILE A 165 20.03 7.14 -4.71
N TRP A 166 19.88 7.97 -3.69
CA TRP A 166 19.55 9.41 -3.80
C TRP A 166 20.81 10.25 -3.53
N PRO A 167 20.99 11.42 -4.18
CA PRO A 167 20.06 12.13 -5.08
C PRO A 167 20.13 11.70 -6.55
N ASP A 168 21.10 10.86 -6.93
CA ASP A 168 21.36 10.49 -8.32
C ASP A 168 20.22 9.68 -8.99
N LYS A 169 19.27 9.18 -8.19
CA LYS A 169 18.18 8.28 -8.60
C LYS A 169 18.68 7.01 -9.31
N LYS A 170 19.92 6.60 -9.00
CA LYS A 170 20.54 5.39 -9.56
C LYS A 170 19.94 4.16 -8.89
N GLN A 171 19.56 3.16 -9.69
CA GLN A 171 19.13 1.85 -9.21
C GLN A 171 20.21 0.80 -9.53
N VAL A 172 20.60 0.00 -8.52
CA VAL A 172 21.53 -1.12 -8.68
C VAL A 172 20.80 -2.42 -8.37
N GLN A 173 20.67 -3.29 -9.37
CA GLN A 173 20.02 -4.60 -9.19
C GLN A 173 20.89 -5.51 -8.33
N ILE A 174 20.28 -6.18 -7.35
CA ILE A 174 20.98 -7.09 -6.44
C ILE A 174 20.49 -8.54 -6.54
N THR A 175 19.42 -8.79 -7.30
CA THR A 175 18.91 -10.16 -7.54
C THR A 175 18.63 -10.38 -9.02
N SER A 176 18.75 -11.62 -9.47
CA SER A 176 18.35 -12.04 -10.82
C SER A 176 17.65 -13.40 -10.74
N TYR A 177 16.44 -13.39 -10.17
CA TYR A 177 15.65 -14.61 -10.04
C TYR A 177 15.01 -15.01 -11.37
N PRO A 178 15.03 -16.30 -11.74
CA PRO A 178 14.26 -16.77 -12.89
C PRO A 178 12.76 -16.67 -12.61
N HIS A 179 11.94 -16.77 -13.66
CA HIS A 179 10.49 -16.82 -13.50
C HIS A 179 10.10 -18.06 -12.66
N PRO A 180 9.37 -17.90 -11.53
CA PRO A 180 9.11 -19.00 -10.60
C PRO A 180 8.17 -20.07 -11.16
N TYR A 181 7.33 -19.71 -12.15
CA TYR A 181 6.36 -20.61 -12.77
C TYR A 181 6.43 -20.55 -14.31
N PRO A 182 7.47 -21.07 -14.96
CA PRO A 182 7.68 -20.87 -16.40
C PRO A 182 6.46 -21.26 -17.27
N GLN A 183 5.73 -22.30 -16.87
CA GLN A 183 4.51 -22.76 -17.55
C GLN A 183 3.36 -21.74 -17.53
N LEU A 184 3.39 -20.77 -16.62
CA LEU A 184 2.36 -19.74 -16.44
C LEU A 184 2.86 -18.35 -16.84
N ALA A 185 4.06 -18.24 -17.41
CA ALA A 185 4.69 -16.95 -17.73
C ALA A 185 3.88 -16.11 -18.75
N SER A 186 3.11 -16.78 -19.61
CA SER A 186 2.23 -16.15 -20.61
C SER A 186 0.75 -16.16 -20.22
N LEU A 187 0.43 -16.33 -18.92
CA LEU A 187 -0.94 -16.13 -18.44
C LEU A 187 -1.40 -14.71 -18.80
N GLN A 188 -2.69 -14.57 -19.09
CA GLN A 188 -3.26 -13.26 -19.37
C GLN A 188 -3.86 -12.72 -18.07
N ARG A 189 -3.58 -11.46 -17.78
CA ARG A 189 -4.07 -10.76 -16.58
C ARG A 189 -4.61 -9.40 -16.97
N GLU A 190 -5.83 -9.09 -16.57
CA GLU A 190 -6.48 -7.82 -16.85
C GLU A 190 -7.20 -7.29 -15.61
N ILE A 191 -7.21 -5.97 -15.42
CA ILE A 191 -8.12 -5.33 -14.45
C ILE A 191 -9.37 -4.92 -15.23
N ILE A 192 -10.46 -5.63 -14.98
CA ILE A 192 -11.77 -5.32 -15.56
C ILE A 192 -12.52 -4.34 -14.66
N ARG A 193 -13.40 -3.55 -15.29
CA ARG A 193 -14.25 -2.56 -14.61
C ARG A 193 -15.72 -2.89 -14.90
N TYR A 194 -16.55 -2.78 -13.89
CA TYR A 194 -17.98 -2.98 -13.97
C TYR A 194 -18.69 -1.99 -13.04
N GLU A 195 -19.98 -1.81 -13.26
CA GLU A 195 -20.81 -0.91 -12.47
C GLU A 195 -21.91 -1.72 -11.81
N ARG A 196 -22.13 -1.51 -10.50
CA ARG A 196 -23.27 -2.07 -9.78
C ARG A 196 -24.50 -1.23 -10.06
N ASP A 197 -25.70 -1.80 -9.97
CA ASP A 197 -26.98 -1.15 -10.30
C ASP A 197 -27.21 0.22 -9.65
N ASP A 198 -26.54 0.52 -8.53
CA ASP A 198 -26.61 1.81 -7.85
C ASP A 198 -25.51 2.81 -8.28
N GLY A 199 -24.81 2.56 -9.39
CA GLY A 199 -23.82 3.43 -10.01
C GLY A 199 -22.41 3.34 -9.41
N VAL A 200 -22.17 2.44 -8.43
CA VAL A 200 -20.83 2.28 -7.86
C VAL A 200 -19.92 1.59 -8.86
N LYS A 201 -18.81 2.24 -9.20
CA LYS A 201 -17.77 1.72 -10.11
C LYS A 201 -16.86 0.75 -9.37
N LEU A 202 -16.79 -0.47 -9.87
CA LEU A 202 -16.11 -1.60 -9.25
C LEU A 202 -15.01 -2.14 -10.16
N THR A 203 -14.09 -2.89 -9.55
CA THR A 203 -13.00 -3.55 -10.29
C THR A 203 -12.87 -5.00 -9.88
N ALA A 204 -12.38 -5.83 -10.80
CA ALA A 204 -11.92 -7.18 -10.52
C ALA A 204 -10.65 -7.44 -11.34
N THR A 205 -9.85 -8.42 -10.94
CA THR A 205 -8.72 -8.88 -11.76
C THR A 205 -9.06 -10.20 -12.42
N LEU A 206 -9.18 -10.21 -13.74
CA LEU A 206 -9.39 -11.41 -14.53
C LEU A 206 -8.04 -12.05 -14.87
N TYR A 207 -7.93 -13.34 -14.62
CA TYR A 207 -6.81 -14.18 -15.04
C TYR A 207 -7.31 -15.26 -15.99
N LEU A 208 -6.62 -15.42 -17.12
CA LEU A 208 -6.92 -16.46 -18.10
C LEU A 208 -5.70 -17.38 -18.27
N PRO A 209 -5.93 -18.68 -18.53
CA PRO A 209 -4.86 -19.64 -18.79
C PRO A 209 -3.92 -19.17 -19.92
N PRO A 210 -2.63 -19.52 -19.85
CA PRO A 210 -1.69 -19.31 -20.94
C PRO A 210 -2.24 -19.83 -22.29
N GLY A 211 -2.14 -19.02 -23.34
CA GLY A 211 -2.55 -19.40 -24.69
C GLY A 211 -4.06 -19.41 -24.97
N TYR A 212 -4.91 -19.15 -23.97
CA TYR A 212 -6.37 -19.13 -24.17
C TYR A 212 -6.79 -18.06 -25.19
N ASN A 213 -7.65 -18.46 -26.13
CA ASN A 213 -8.25 -17.61 -27.15
C ASN A 213 -9.78 -17.77 -27.13
N PRO A 214 -10.53 -16.75 -26.67
CA PRO A 214 -11.99 -16.83 -26.58
C PRO A 214 -12.69 -17.23 -27.87
N SER A 215 -12.18 -16.80 -29.03
CA SER A 215 -12.78 -17.08 -30.34
C SER A 215 -12.59 -18.52 -30.81
N LYS A 216 -11.59 -19.24 -30.27
CA LYS A 216 -11.28 -20.63 -30.64
C LYS A 216 -11.73 -21.64 -29.59
N ASP A 217 -11.52 -21.28 -28.32
CA ASP A 217 -11.62 -22.21 -27.21
C ASP A 217 -12.99 -22.16 -26.52
N GLY A 218 -13.80 -21.13 -26.80
CA GLY A 218 -15.11 -20.95 -26.18
C GLY A 218 -15.03 -20.58 -24.69
N PRO A 219 -16.15 -20.66 -23.95
CA PRO A 219 -16.21 -20.24 -22.55
C PRO A 219 -15.40 -21.15 -21.61
N LEU A 220 -14.78 -20.57 -20.59
CA LEU A 220 -14.10 -21.30 -19.51
C LEU A 220 -14.96 -21.37 -18.26
N ALA A 221 -14.82 -22.48 -17.51
CA ALA A 221 -15.25 -22.49 -16.13
C ALA A 221 -14.50 -21.40 -15.35
N CYS A 222 -15.23 -20.57 -14.59
CA CYS A 222 -14.66 -19.45 -13.86
C CYS A 222 -14.74 -19.67 -12.35
N LEU A 223 -13.61 -19.51 -11.66
CA LEU A 223 -13.57 -19.42 -10.21
C LEU A 223 -13.58 -17.95 -9.79
N ILE A 224 -14.58 -17.59 -9.00
CA ILE A 224 -14.68 -16.26 -8.40
C ILE A 224 -14.06 -16.32 -7.00
N TRP A 225 -12.95 -15.62 -6.81
CA TRP A 225 -12.27 -15.50 -5.53
C TRP A 225 -12.50 -14.11 -4.95
N SER A 226 -13.42 -14.01 -4.00
CA SER A 226 -13.83 -12.74 -3.42
C SER A 226 -13.73 -12.76 -1.90
N TYR A 227 -13.39 -11.60 -1.34
CA TYR A 227 -13.54 -11.30 0.07
C TYR A 227 -14.21 -9.92 0.15
N PRO A 228 -15.50 -9.84 0.53
CA PRO A 228 -16.22 -8.57 0.59
C PRO A 228 -15.51 -7.58 1.51
N GLY A 229 -15.50 -6.31 1.09
CA GLY A 229 -15.00 -5.21 1.90
C GLY A 229 -16.15 -4.38 2.42
N ASP A 230 -16.11 -4.02 3.69
CA ASP A 230 -17.03 -3.05 4.28
C ASP A 230 -16.50 -1.63 4.03
N PHE A 231 -17.40 -0.73 3.66
CA PHE A 231 -17.08 0.68 3.41
C PHE A 231 -18.12 1.60 4.05
N LYS A 232 -17.67 2.76 4.54
CA LYS A 232 -18.55 3.83 5.06
C LYS A 232 -18.99 4.83 3.98
N SER A 233 -18.45 4.73 2.76
CA SER A 233 -18.87 5.55 1.63
C SER A 233 -18.65 4.88 0.27
N ARG A 234 -19.48 5.25 -0.71
CA ARG A 234 -19.36 4.83 -2.11
C ARG A 234 -18.04 5.27 -2.75
N GLU A 235 -17.60 6.48 -2.43
CA GLU A 235 -16.35 7.04 -2.96
C GLU A 235 -15.17 6.17 -2.55
N ALA A 236 -15.10 5.78 -1.28
CA ALA A 236 -14.02 4.93 -0.76
C ALA A 236 -14.06 3.51 -1.33
N ALA A 237 -15.27 2.96 -1.54
CA ALA A 237 -15.50 1.67 -2.18
C ALA A 237 -15.04 1.66 -3.65
N GLY A 238 -15.25 2.76 -4.36
CA GLY A 238 -14.86 2.91 -5.78
C GLY A 238 -13.37 3.19 -6.02
N GLN A 239 -12.58 3.42 -4.98
CA GLN A 239 -11.15 3.73 -5.16
C GLN A 239 -10.36 2.50 -5.61
N VAL A 240 -9.65 2.64 -6.73
CA VAL A 240 -8.75 1.60 -7.26
C VAL A 240 -7.49 1.48 -6.38
N ARG A 241 -7.27 0.30 -5.80
CA ARG A 241 -6.14 0.02 -4.87
C ARG A 241 -5.09 -0.95 -5.43
N ARG A 242 -5.25 -1.41 -6.67
CA ARG A 242 -4.36 -2.40 -7.28
C ARG A 242 -3.64 -1.80 -8.47
N SER A 243 -2.39 -2.23 -8.67
CA SER A 243 -1.63 -1.84 -9.85
C SER A 243 -1.88 -2.83 -11.00
N PRO A 244 -2.07 -2.35 -12.23
CA PRO A 244 -2.08 -3.21 -13.42
C PRO A 244 -0.71 -3.88 -13.66
N ASN A 245 0.37 -3.39 -13.06
CA ASN A 245 1.73 -3.87 -13.30
C ASN A 245 2.21 -4.94 -12.30
N LYS A 246 1.37 -5.39 -11.38
CA LYS A 246 1.76 -6.39 -10.38
C LYS A 246 1.94 -7.79 -10.98
N PHE A 247 2.99 -8.48 -10.57
CA PHE A 247 3.25 -9.88 -10.94
C PHE A 247 2.24 -10.84 -10.30
N ALA A 248 1.82 -11.86 -11.04
CA ALA A 248 0.88 -12.87 -10.58
C ALA A 248 1.60 -13.96 -9.75
N ARG A 249 1.57 -13.83 -8.42
CA ARG A 249 2.21 -14.80 -7.51
C ARG A 249 1.24 -15.91 -7.13
N ILE A 250 1.66 -17.15 -7.36
CA ILE A 250 0.95 -18.32 -6.82
C ILE A 250 1.28 -18.45 -5.34
N ASN A 251 0.26 -18.55 -4.51
CA ASN A 251 0.38 -18.80 -3.08
C ASN A 251 -0.85 -19.59 -2.60
N ASN A 252 -0.76 -20.15 -1.39
CA ASN A 252 -1.81 -21.03 -0.85
C ASN A 252 -3.14 -20.32 -0.56
N SER A 253 -3.15 -18.98 -0.50
CA SER A 253 -4.34 -18.17 -0.22
C SER A 253 -5.05 -17.69 -1.48
N PHE A 254 -4.62 -18.12 -2.68
CA PHE A 254 -5.12 -17.57 -3.93
C PHE A 254 -5.23 -18.63 -5.04
N PRO A 255 -6.37 -18.75 -5.75
CA PRO A 255 -6.67 -19.91 -6.60
C PRO A 255 -6.01 -19.89 -7.99
N LEU A 256 -4.87 -19.21 -8.18
CA LEU A 256 -4.22 -19.11 -9.50
C LEU A 256 -3.69 -20.43 -10.04
N LEU A 257 -3.49 -21.45 -9.19
CA LEU A 257 -3.12 -22.80 -9.65
C LEU A 257 -4.19 -23.42 -10.57
N TRP A 258 -5.44 -22.98 -10.49
CA TRP A 258 -6.51 -23.48 -11.36
C TRP A 258 -6.38 -23.01 -12.81
N LEU A 259 -5.59 -21.97 -13.09
CA LEU A 259 -5.22 -21.57 -14.45
C LEU A 259 -4.51 -22.72 -15.18
N ALA A 260 -3.68 -23.49 -14.48
CA ALA A 260 -2.99 -24.66 -15.05
C ALA A 260 -3.96 -25.82 -15.37
N ARG A 261 -5.19 -25.78 -14.85
CA ARG A 261 -6.27 -26.73 -15.16
C ARG A 261 -7.30 -26.17 -16.14
N GLY A 262 -7.02 -25.03 -16.77
CA GLY A 262 -7.90 -24.42 -17.77
C GLY A 262 -9.06 -23.60 -17.21
N PHE A 263 -9.07 -23.28 -15.91
CA PHE A 263 -10.09 -22.39 -15.35
C PHE A 263 -9.70 -20.92 -15.58
N ALA A 264 -10.69 -20.07 -15.83
CA ALA A 264 -10.54 -18.64 -15.59
C ALA A 264 -10.61 -18.36 -14.08
N VAL A 265 -9.91 -17.32 -13.62
CA VAL A 265 -10.01 -16.86 -12.22
C VAL A 265 -10.38 -15.39 -12.22
N LEU A 266 -11.56 -15.06 -11.67
CA LEU A 266 -11.96 -13.70 -11.38
C LEU A 266 -11.62 -13.40 -9.92
N ALA A 267 -10.58 -12.61 -9.71
CA ALA A 267 -10.00 -12.45 -8.40
C ALA A 267 -10.21 -11.04 -7.83
N ASP A 268 -10.49 -11.02 -6.54
CA ASP A 268 -10.76 -9.83 -5.74
C ASP A 268 -11.75 -8.87 -6.42
N PRO A 269 -12.92 -9.37 -6.89
CA PRO A 269 -13.96 -8.46 -7.32
C PRO A 269 -14.34 -7.59 -6.13
N THR A 270 -14.38 -6.28 -6.37
CA THR A 270 -14.83 -5.32 -5.37
C THR A 270 -16.33 -5.52 -5.21
N ILE A 271 -16.75 -6.27 -4.19
CA ILE A 271 -18.16 -6.47 -3.84
C ILE A 271 -18.38 -5.72 -2.52
N PRO A 272 -18.53 -4.39 -2.56
CA PRO A 272 -18.53 -3.59 -1.35
C PRO A 272 -19.86 -3.71 -0.64
N ILE A 273 -19.78 -3.82 0.67
CA ILE A 273 -20.91 -3.66 1.55
C ILE A 273 -20.83 -2.23 2.10
N ILE A 274 -21.81 -1.38 1.78
CA ILE A 274 -21.73 0.05 2.05
C ILE A 274 -22.75 0.43 3.14
N GLY A 275 -22.24 0.87 4.29
CA GLY A 275 -23.05 1.44 5.37
C GLY A 275 -22.91 2.96 5.40
N GLU A 276 -23.91 3.70 4.90
CA GLU A 276 -23.93 5.17 4.93
C GLU A 276 -24.72 5.69 6.15
N GLY A 277 -24.22 6.76 6.77
CA GLY A 277 -24.84 7.36 7.96
C GLY A 277 -24.79 6.45 9.18
N ASP A 278 -25.94 6.23 9.81
CA ASP A 278 -26.08 5.38 11.00
C ASP A 278 -26.27 3.89 10.68
N GLN A 279 -26.34 3.51 9.39
CA GLN A 279 -26.46 2.11 8.98
C GLN A 279 -25.09 1.41 9.03
N GLU A 280 -25.04 0.22 9.62
CA GLU A 280 -23.83 -0.59 9.60
C GLU A 280 -23.75 -1.35 8.27
N ALA A 281 -22.53 -1.60 7.78
CA ALA A 281 -22.34 -2.27 6.50
C ALA A 281 -23.06 -3.63 6.48
N ASN A 282 -22.94 -4.41 7.55
CA ASN A 282 -23.55 -5.74 7.67
C ASN A 282 -25.09 -5.77 7.73
N ASP A 283 -25.78 -4.62 7.74
CA ASP A 283 -27.25 -4.58 7.76
C ASP A 283 -27.87 -4.79 6.36
N ARG A 284 -27.09 -4.71 5.27
CA ARG A 284 -27.56 -4.92 3.89
C ARG A 284 -26.62 -5.83 3.09
N VAL A 285 -26.89 -7.13 3.10
CA VAL A 285 -26.29 -8.06 2.12
C VAL A 285 -27.09 -7.97 0.82
N HIS A 286 -26.66 -7.10 -0.11
CA HIS A 286 -27.16 -7.18 -1.48
C HIS A 286 -26.55 -8.44 -2.13
N ARG A 287 -27.41 -9.34 -2.63
CA ARG A 287 -26.99 -10.59 -3.28
C ARG A 287 -26.08 -10.25 -4.47
N ALA A 288 -24.86 -10.77 -4.47
CA ALA A 288 -23.98 -10.79 -5.65
C ALA A 288 -24.43 -11.84 -6.69
N ALA A 289 -25.74 -12.00 -6.86
CA ALA A 289 -26.34 -12.96 -7.77
C ALA A 289 -27.00 -12.15 -8.88
N ASP A 290 -26.19 -11.70 -9.84
CA ASP A 290 -26.56 -11.34 -11.22
C ASP A 290 -25.28 -10.90 -11.98
N CYS A 291 -24.22 -11.73 -11.91
CA CYS A 291 -23.01 -11.62 -12.74
C CYS A 291 -22.82 -12.90 -13.55
#